data_AF-A0A7X7IMU0-F1
#
_entry.id   AF-A0A7X7IMU0-F1
#
_cell.length_a   1.000
_cell.length_b   1.000
_cell.length_c   1.000
_cell.angle_alpha   90.00
_cell.angle_beta   90.00
_cell.angle_gamma   90.00
#
_symmetry.space_group_name_H-M   'P 1'
#
loop_
_entity.id
_entity.type
_entity.pdbx_description
1 polymer ?
#
loop_
_entity_poly.entity_id
_entity_poly.type
_entity_poly.pdbx_seq_one_letter_code
_entity_poly.pdbx_strand_id
1 'polypeptide(L)'
;DVLLGPGEDLKAALDALPAGGVILLTNGSSYGLPEIDTVRTSTKVRGILPDDRPKIFLMSGGGNHMFDIGTAMTLSDSLVFENVDISCLYDDAGDSKLRGVIDQEGDAFTIGAIKFRNCIIRNSGRSAIRLRGNADGQVIHNVEFLNCIMYDFAFDNHYGVLNGAATGNFINIKFINTTLYNIRGGIINYGNGAGCESVVVDNCTFNETTMDTGSSRYFIDFGSNNTSAGTINVSDCIFGQTVDRANGIRPGSMTLTVSGSYYTTDFYDGTTAPFKHLMTAYSGASTALWTDPVGGDFTFLDTHFEGIGSAGAPYWID
;
A
#
# COMPACT_ATOMS: atom_id res chain seq x y z
N ASP A 1 12.27 -13.42 -20.22
CA ASP A 1 12.41 -13.52 -18.75
C ASP A 1 13.86 -13.83 -18.42
N VAL A 2 14.36 -13.28 -17.31
CA VAL A 2 15.70 -13.52 -16.77
C VAL A 2 15.51 -14.21 -15.42
N LEU A 3 15.96 -15.46 -15.29
CA LEU A 3 15.97 -16.15 -14.00
C LEU A 3 17.15 -15.65 -13.19
N LEU A 4 16.89 -15.27 -11.94
CA LEU A 4 17.89 -14.85 -10.97
C LEU A 4 17.97 -15.89 -9.85
N GLY A 5 19.10 -16.58 -9.76
CA GLY A 5 19.41 -17.56 -8.74
C GLY A 5 19.69 -16.91 -7.37
N PRO A 6 19.69 -17.68 -6.28
CA PRO A 6 19.98 -17.16 -4.94
C PRO A 6 21.37 -16.50 -4.87
N GLY A 7 21.44 -15.28 -4.34
CA GLY A 7 22.68 -14.52 -4.18
C GLY A 7 23.20 -13.83 -5.45
N GLU A 8 22.50 -13.95 -6.58
CA GLU A 8 22.81 -13.17 -7.78
C GLU A 8 22.37 -11.71 -7.65
N ASP A 9 23.04 -10.85 -8.41
CA ASP A 9 22.90 -9.40 -8.32
C ASP A 9 21.60 -8.91 -9.00
N LEU A 10 20.61 -8.54 -8.19
CA LEU A 10 19.34 -7.99 -8.66
C LEU A 10 19.51 -6.67 -9.41
N LYS A 11 20.45 -5.82 -9.00
CA LYS A 11 20.67 -4.52 -9.65
C LYS A 11 21.25 -4.72 -11.04
N ALA A 12 22.25 -5.58 -11.18
CA ALA A 12 22.80 -5.92 -12.49
C ALA A 12 21.74 -6.55 -13.41
N ALA A 13 20.85 -7.39 -12.86
CA ALA A 13 19.75 -7.98 -13.62
C ALA A 13 18.72 -6.93 -14.08
N LEU A 14 18.39 -5.95 -13.23
CA LEU A 14 17.51 -4.82 -13.57
C LEU A 14 18.13 -3.95 -14.67
N ASP A 15 19.42 -3.63 -14.57
CA ASP A 15 20.12 -2.81 -15.56
C ASP A 15 20.23 -3.49 -16.94
N ALA A 16 20.38 -4.81 -16.95
CA ALA A 16 20.46 -5.60 -18.17
C ALA A 16 19.08 -5.97 -18.74
N LEU A 17 17.98 -5.65 -18.04
CA LEU A 17 16.64 -6.07 -18.42
C LEU A 17 16.20 -5.32 -19.69
N PRO A 18 15.83 -6.03 -20.78
CA PRO A 18 15.26 -5.36 -21.95
C PRO A 18 13.89 -4.76 -21.59
N ALA A 19 13.48 -3.74 -22.35
CA ALA A 19 12.17 -3.10 -22.16
C ALA A 19 11.03 -4.12 -22.20
N GLY A 20 10.15 -4.07 -21.18
CA GLY A 20 9.06 -5.04 -21.00
C GLY A 20 9.51 -6.38 -20.41
N GLY A 21 10.76 -6.49 -19.98
CA GLY A 21 11.33 -7.72 -19.44
C GLY A 21 10.77 -8.11 -18.08
N VAL A 22 10.98 -9.38 -17.74
CA VAL A 22 10.59 -9.98 -16.47
C VAL A 22 11.81 -10.57 -15.79
N ILE A 23 12.06 -10.19 -14.55
CA ILE A 23 12.99 -10.88 -13.64
C ILE A 23 12.20 -11.91 -12.86
N LEU A 24 12.66 -13.17 -12.93
CA LEU A 24 12.12 -14.29 -12.15
C LEU A 24 13.06 -14.55 -10.98
N LEU A 25 12.57 -14.34 -9.77
CA LEU A 25 13.29 -14.56 -8.54
C LEU A 25 13.01 -15.97 -8.01
N THR A 26 14.05 -16.67 -7.59
CA THR A 26 13.93 -17.99 -6.97
C THR A 26 13.22 -17.85 -5.62
N ASN A 27 12.13 -18.59 -5.41
CA ASN A 27 11.37 -18.60 -4.15
C ASN A 27 12.25 -18.87 -2.91
N GLY A 28 11.82 -18.34 -1.76
CA GLY A 28 12.53 -18.44 -0.49
C GLY A 28 13.89 -17.70 -0.41
N SER A 29 14.32 -17.06 -1.50
CA SER A 29 15.61 -16.39 -1.59
C SER A 29 15.51 -14.89 -1.30
N SER A 30 16.64 -14.29 -0.94
CA SER A 30 16.76 -12.87 -0.59
C SER A 30 17.64 -12.14 -1.61
N TYR A 31 17.19 -10.97 -2.05
CA TYR A 31 17.85 -10.15 -3.06
C TYR A 31 17.98 -8.71 -2.58
N GLY A 32 19.20 -8.29 -2.27
CA GLY A 32 19.51 -6.93 -1.86
C GLY A 32 19.84 -6.04 -3.05
N LEU A 33 19.29 -4.83 -3.06
CA LEU A 33 19.74 -3.75 -3.92
C LEU A 33 20.87 -2.98 -3.21
N PRO A 34 22.07 -2.88 -3.81
CA PRO A 34 23.18 -2.13 -3.20
C PRO A 34 22.95 -0.61 -3.23
N GLU A 35 22.07 -0.13 -4.09
CA GLU A 35 21.69 1.27 -4.24
C GLU A 35 20.24 1.40 -4.77
N ILE A 36 19.68 2.61 -4.71
CA ILE A 36 18.40 2.94 -5.36
C ILE A 36 18.48 2.56 -6.84
N ASP A 37 17.48 1.84 -7.33
CA ASP A 37 17.33 1.57 -8.76
C ASP A 37 16.38 2.58 -9.43
N THR A 38 16.63 2.95 -10.68
CA THR A 38 15.71 3.81 -11.45
C THR A 38 15.07 2.99 -12.56
N VAL A 39 13.75 2.83 -12.50
CA VAL A 39 12.98 2.10 -13.50
C VAL A 39 12.82 2.96 -14.75
N ARG A 40 13.42 2.54 -15.87
CA ARG A 40 13.48 3.33 -17.12
C ARG A 40 12.62 2.78 -18.26
N THR A 41 12.12 1.56 -18.11
CA THR A 41 11.22 0.91 -19.06
C THR A 41 10.22 0.05 -18.29
N SER A 42 9.22 -0.47 -18.98
CA SER A 42 8.34 -1.49 -18.40
C SER A 42 9.14 -2.64 -17.79
N THR A 43 8.93 -2.90 -16.49
CA THR A 43 9.69 -3.90 -15.72
C THR A 43 8.73 -4.72 -14.87
N LYS A 44 8.93 -6.03 -14.86
CA LYS A 44 8.28 -6.93 -13.90
C LYS A 44 9.32 -7.67 -13.05
N VAL A 45 9.16 -7.65 -11.74
CA VAL A 45 9.91 -8.45 -10.78
C VAL A 45 8.96 -9.46 -10.15
N ARG A 46 9.25 -10.75 -10.29
CA ARG A 46 8.30 -11.80 -9.92
C ARG A 46 8.96 -12.99 -9.24
N GLY A 47 8.36 -13.48 -8.15
CA GLY A 47 8.62 -14.83 -7.64
C GLY A 47 7.97 -15.92 -8.51
N ILE A 48 8.68 -17.03 -8.73
CA ILE A 48 8.23 -18.12 -9.62
C ILE A 48 6.87 -18.68 -9.14
N LEU A 49 6.76 -18.97 -7.85
CA LEU A 49 5.58 -19.51 -7.18
C LEU A 49 4.87 -18.44 -6.34
N PRO A 50 3.54 -18.58 -6.10
CA PRO A 50 2.76 -17.64 -5.31
C PRO A 50 3.07 -17.66 -3.81
N ASP A 51 3.56 -18.79 -3.30
CA ASP A 51 3.96 -18.99 -1.90
C ASP A 51 5.48 -18.98 -1.75
N ASP A 52 5.98 -18.93 -0.52
CA ASP A 52 7.42 -18.85 -0.22
C ASP A 52 8.10 -17.73 -1.04
N ARG A 53 7.54 -16.52 -0.93
CA ARG A 53 7.88 -15.39 -1.80
C ARG A 53 9.36 -15.00 -1.61
N PRO A 54 10.11 -14.76 -2.69
CA PRO A 54 11.43 -14.16 -2.57
C PRO A 54 11.34 -12.76 -1.98
N LYS A 55 12.37 -12.42 -1.22
CA LYS A 55 12.48 -11.13 -0.52
C LYS A 55 13.34 -10.17 -1.31
N ILE A 56 12.86 -8.94 -1.46
CA ILE A 56 13.64 -7.82 -1.99
C ILE A 56 13.76 -6.72 -0.93
N PHE A 57 14.93 -6.11 -0.83
CA PHE A 57 15.24 -5.06 0.13
C PHE A 57 16.37 -4.16 -0.39
N LEU A 58 16.57 -3.01 0.26
CA LEU A 58 17.74 -2.16 0.02
C LEU A 58 18.83 -2.44 1.07
N MET A 59 20.07 -2.56 0.63
CA MET A 59 21.20 -2.77 1.53
C MET A 59 21.56 -1.49 2.31
N SER A 60 22.12 -1.64 3.50
CA SER A 60 22.61 -0.49 4.29
C SER A 60 23.57 0.37 3.46
N GLY A 61 23.31 1.68 3.42
CA GLY A 61 24.09 2.65 2.64
C GLY A 61 23.62 2.87 1.19
N GLY A 62 22.65 2.08 0.71
CA GLY A 62 22.16 2.16 -0.68
C GLY A 62 21.22 3.33 -1.00
N GLY A 63 20.83 4.13 0.00
CA GLY A 63 19.88 5.23 -0.19
C GLY A 63 18.81 5.22 0.90
N ASN A 64 17.62 5.70 0.59
CA ASN A 64 16.53 5.82 1.55
C ASN A 64 15.18 5.29 1.05
N HIS A 65 15.13 4.72 -0.15
CA HIS A 65 14.00 4.03 -0.76
C HIS A 65 14.56 3.03 -1.81
N MET A 66 13.74 2.13 -2.37
CA MET A 66 14.26 1.11 -3.30
C MET A 66 14.29 1.58 -4.75
N PHE A 67 13.23 2.23 -5.22
CA PHE A 67 13.03 2.54 -6.64
C PHE A 67 12.64 4.00 -6.87
N ASP A 68 13.30 4.63 -7.83
CA ASP A 68 12.86 5.83 -8.52
C ASP A 68 12.18 5.47 -9.85
N ILE A 69 11.31 6.35 -10.34
CA ILE A 69 10.73 6.24 -11.68
C ILE A 69 11.47 7.17 -12.64
N GLY A 70 11.96 6.60 -13.73
CA GLY A 70 12.72 7.32 -14.74
C GLY A 70 11.87 8.31 -15.54
N THR A 71 12.47 9.43 -15.89
CA THR A 71 11.83 10.53 -16.65
C THR A 71 11.41 10.16 -18.07
N ALA A 72 11.93 9.06 -18.61
CA ALA A 72 11.61 8.54 -19.94
C ALA A 72 10.37 7.63 -19.97
N MET A 73 9.80 7.29 -18.80
CA MET A 73 8.62 6.44 -18.71
C MET A 73 7.41 7.13 -19.36
N THR A 74 6.49 6.31 -19.86
CA THR A 74 5.30 6.76 -20.57
C THR A 74 4.01 6.14 -20.01
N LEU A 75 2.86 6.62 -20.48
CA LEU A 75 1.55 6.04 -20.17
C LEU A 75 1.41 4.56 -20.56
N SER A 76 2.20 4.07 -21.52
CA SER A 76 2.21 2.64 -21.88
C SER A 76 3.07 1.78 -20.95
N ASP A 77 3.90 2.40 -20.10
CA ASP A 77 4.83 1.66 -19.26
C ASP A 77 4.24 1.21 -17.94
N SER A 78 4.80 0.13 -17.39
CA SER A 78 4.41 -0.37 -16.07
C SER A 78 5.56 -0.94 -15.26
N LEU A 79 5.51 -0.72 -13.95
CA LEU A 79 6.30 -1.45 -12.95
C LEU A 79 5.40 -2.45 -12.23
N VAL A 80 5.77 -3.73 -12.25
CA VAL A 80 4.97 -4.81 -11.65
C VAL A 80 5.80 -5.63 -10.69
N PHE A 81 5.32 -5.74 -9.45
CA PHE A 81 5.79 -6.71 -8.47
C PHE A 81 4.74 -7.81 -8.32
N GLU A 82 5.16 -9.07 -8.42
CA GLU A 82 4.24 -10.21 -8.32
C GLU A 82 4.86 -11.35 -7.51
N ASN A 83 4.15 -11.85 -6.50
CA ASN A 83 4.65 -12.92 -5.64
C ASN A 83 6.00 -12.59 -4.96
N VAL A 84 6.15 -11.38 -4.42
CA VAL A 84 7.39 -10.96 -3.71
C VAL A 84 7.07 -10.44 -2.32
N ASP A 85 8.00 -10.62 -1.38
CA ASP A 85 8.00 -9.91 -0.10
C ASP A 85 8.98 -8.73 -0.19
N ILE A 86 8.45 -7.52 -0.01
CA ILE A 86 9.18 -6.26 -0.13
C ILE A 86 9.39 -5.70 1.27
N SER A 87 10.62 -5.82 1.76
CA SER A 87 11.01 -5.34 3.08
C SER A 87 11.63 -3.97 3.00
N CYS A 88 10.97 -2.96 3.56
CA CYS A 88 11.54 -1.63 3.73
C CYS A 88 12.43 -1.53 4.98
N LEU A 89 12.98 -2.63 5.51
CA LEU A 89 14.12 -2.58 6.42
C LEU A 89 15.42 -2.64 5.61
N TYR A 90 16.44 -1.89 6.06
CA TYR A 90 17.77 -2.10 5.50
C TYR A 90 18.22 -3.53 5.77
N ASP A 91 18.80 -4.18 4.75
CA ASP A 91 19.31 -5.55 4.83
C ASP A 91 18.25 -6.62 5.23
N ASP A 92 16.95 -6.27 5.19
CA ASP A 92 15.87 -7.05 5.80
C ASP A 92 16.14 -7.41 7.28
N ALA A 93 16.82 -6.51 8.01
CA ALA A 93 17.27 -6.76 9.38
C ALA A 93 17.17 -5.50 10.28
N GLY A 94 17.00 -5.73 11.59
CA GLY A 94 16.92 -4.67 12.59
C GLY A 94 15.65 -3.80 12.47
N ASP A 95 15.72 -2.56 12.98
CA ASP A 95 14.57 -1.65 13.09
C ASP A 95 14.67 -0.41 12.18
N SER A 96 15.77 -0.25 11.45
CA SER A 96 16.01 0.92 10.59
C SER A 96 15.24 0.78 9.29
N LYS A 97 14.31 1.70 9.05
CA LYS A 97 13.40 1.65 7.90
C LYS A 97 13.84 2.56 6.75
N LEU A 98 13.56 2.12 5.54
CA LEU A 98 13.49 2.96 4.35
C LEU A 98 12.28 3.90 4.49
N ARG A 99 12.32 5.00 3.74
CA ARG A 99 11.17 5.88 3.56
C ARG A 99 10.06 5.19 2.77
N GLY A 100 10.38 4.26 1.88
CA GLY A 100 9.40 3.50 1.13
C GLY A 100 9.98 2.62 0.04
N VAL A 101 9.09 1.95 -0.69
CA VAL A 101 9.46 1.26 -1.94
C VAL A 101 9.82 2.30 -2.98
N ILE A 102 9.00 3.36 -3.09
CA ILE A 102 9.21 4.53 -3.96
C ILE A 102 9.04 5.81 -3.14
N ASP A 103 9.99 6.74 -3.20
CA ASP A 103 9.88 8.11 -2.64
C ASP A 103 10.42 9.11 -3.67
N GLN A 104 9.60 9.44 -4.69
CA GLN A 104 10.04 10.29 -5.80
C GLN A 104 10.24 11.73 -5.33
N GLU A 105 11.50 12.18 -5.34
CA GLU A 105 11.84 13.47 -4.76
C GLU A 105 11.80 14.65 -5.74
N GLY A 106 12.50 14.57 -6.87
CA GLY A 106 12.83 15.77 -7.67
C GLY A 106 12.48 15.71 -9.15
N ASP A 107 12.27 14.51 -9.71
CA ASP A 107 12.05 14.38 -11.14
C ASP A 107 10.57 14.24 -11.50
N ALA A 108 10.20 14.87 -12.62
CA ALA A 108 8.92 14.66 -13.28
C ALA A 108 8.94 13.36 -14.08
N PHE A 109 7.86 12.59 -14.00
CA PHE A 109 7.70 11.33 -14.72
C PHE A 109 6.23 11.05 -14.97
N THR A 110 5.92 10.29 -16.01
CA THR A 110 4.60 9.70 -16.19
C THR A 110 4.74 8.19 -16.35
N ILE A 111 3.86 7.43 -15.71
CA ILE A 111 3.83 5.98 -15.88
C ILE A 111 2.39 5.49 -15.93
N GLY A 112 2.13 4.51 -16.81
CA GLY A 112 0.84 3.87 -16.95
C GLY A 112 0.37 3.15 -15.70
N ALA A 113 1.23 2.35 -15.09
CA ALA A 113 0.86 1.62 -13.88
C ALA A 113 2.03 1.24 -12.97
N ILE A 114 1.76 1.22 -11.67
CA ILE A 114 2.56 0.51 -10.66
C ILE A 114 1.65 -0.50 -9.98
N LYS A 115 2.04 -1.79 -10.00
CA LYS A 115 1.18 -2.89 -9.55
C LYS A 115 1.91 -3.80 -8.59
N PHE A 116 1.26 -4.14 -7.48
CA PHE A 116 1.67 -5.16 -6.53
C PHE A 116 0.61 -6.25 -6.51
N ARG A 117 1.02 -7.48 -6.78
CA ARG A 117 0.11 -8.62 -6.94
C ARG A 117 0.59 -9.78 -6.11
N ASN A 118 -0.22 -10.22 -5.17
CA ASN A 118 0.16 -11.31 -4.26
C ASN A 118 1.49 -11.02 -3.55
N CYS A 119 1.68 -9.78 -3.09
CA CYS A 119 2.91 -9.33 -2.43
C CYS A 119 2.71 -9.13 -0.92
N ILE A 120 3.79 -9.31 -0.17
CA ILE A 120 3.92 -8.74 1.17
C ILE A 120 4.70 -7.43 1.02
N ILE A 121 4.25 -6.34 1.64
CA ILE A 121 4.94 -5.05 1.60
C ILE A 121 4.98 -4.53 3.02
N ARG A 122 6.17 -4.36 3.60
CA ARG A 122 6.27 -4.13 5.05
C ARG A 122 7.37 -3.19 5.47
N ASN A 123 7.22 -2.68 6.69
CA ASN A 123 8.26 -2.00 7.45
C ASN A 123 8.72 -0.67 6.83
N SER A 124 7.82 0.12 6.27
CA SER A 124 8.18 1.42 5.71
C SER A 124 8.05 2.52 6.75
N GLY A 125 9.10 3.31 6.92
CA GLY A 125 9.10 4.46 7.82
C GLY A 125 8.10 5.55 7.39
N ARG A 126 7.73 5.58 6.10
CA ARG A 126 6.73 6.52 5.56
C ARG A 126 5.65 5.80 4.78
N SER A 127 5.87 5.52 3.51
CA SER A 127 4.84 5.08 2.56
C SER A 127 5.33 3.92 1.71
N ALA A 128 4.43 3.17 1.09
CA ALA A 128 4.81 2.26 0.01
C ALA A 128 5.25 3.07 -1.21
N ILE A 129 4.42 4.05 -1.59
CA ILE A 129 4.72 5.02 -2.66
C ILE A 129 4.49 6.41 -2.12
N ARG A 130 5.50 7.27 -2.29
CA ARG A 130 5.42 8.69 -2.01
C ARG A 130 5.80 9.51 -3.24
N LEU A 131 4.93 10.42 -3.64
CA LEU A 131 5.17 11.44 -4.66
C LEU A 131 5.25 12.80 -3.97
N ARG A 132 6.43 13.42 -3.95
CA ARG A 132 6.64 14.66 -3.19
C ARG A 132 6.12 15.91 -3.92
N GLY A 133 5.94 15.83 -5.24
CA GLY A 133 5.44 16.93 -6.06
C GLY A 133 6.35 18.16 -6.06
N ASN A 134 7.67 17.98 -5.90
CA ASN A 134 8.62 19.08 -6.01
C ASN A 134 8.93 19.46 -7.47
N ALA A 135 8.55 18.60 -8.42
CA ALA A 135 8.60 18.87 -9.85
C ALA A 135 7.22 18.68 -10.47
N ASP A 136 6.86 19.55 -11.41
CA ASP A 136 5.60 19.46 -12.14
C ASP A 136 5.55 18.19 -12.97
N GLY A 137 4.54 17.35 -12.73
CA GLY A 137 4.27 16.16 -13.54
C GLY A 137 4.89 14.88 -13.01
N GLN A 138 4.78 14.59 -11.71
CA GLN A 138 4.94 13.24 -11.17
C GLN A 138 3.58 12.53 -11.22
N VAL A 139 3.35 11.65 -12.19
CA VAL A 139 2.01 11.07 -12.43
C VAL A 139 2.07 9.56 -12.56
N ILE A 140 1.32 8.87 -11.69
CA ILE A 140 1.02 7.45 -11.83
C ILE A 140 -0.45 7.31 -12.20
N HIS A 141 -0.72 6.76 -13.39
CA HIS A 141 -2.09 6.62 -13.87
C HIS A 141 -2.88 5.52 -13.15
N ASN A 142 -2.21 4.44 -12.75
CA ASN A 142 -2.84 3.33 -12.02
C ASN A 142 -1.91 2.82 -10.93
N VAL A 143 -2.35 2.85 -9.67
CA VAL A 143 -1.74 2.11 -8.57
C VAL A 143 -2.66 0.98 -8.15
N GLU A 144 -2.15 -0.24 -8.12
CA GLU A 144 -2.91 -1.45 -7.77
C GLU A 144 -2.18 -2.24 -6.69
N PHE A 145 -2.88 -2.51 -5.58
CA PHE A 145 -2.54 -3.53 -4.61
C PHE A 145 -3.61 -4.60 -4.69
N LEU A 146 -3.24 -5.79 -5.18
CA LEU A 146 -4.16 -6.91 -5.38
C LEU A 146 -3.64 -8.14 -4.62
N ASN A 147 -4.47 -8.71 -3.76
CA ASN A 147 -4.11 -9.87 -2.93
C ASN A 147 -2.86 -9.61 -2.07
N CYS A 148 -2.68 -8.40 -1.57
CA CYS A 148 -1.48 -8.03 -0.81
C CYS A 148 -1.69 -8.15 0.70
N ILE A 149 -0.59 -8.29 1.44
CA ILE A 149 -0.54 -8.07 2.89
C ILE A 149 0.43 -6.92 3.14
N MET A 150 -0.01 -5.86 3.81
CA MET A 150 0.77 -4.65 4.01
C MET A 150 0.76 -4.24 5.48
N TYR A 151 1.93 -4.07 6.08
CA TYR A 151 2.00 -3.71 7.49
C TYR A 151 3.23 -2.93 7.92
N ASP A 152 3.13 -2.34 9.11
CA ASP A 152 4.19 -1.56 9.73
C ASP A 152 4.61 -0.35 8.86
N PHE A 153 3.66 0.56 8.64
CA PHE A 153 3.86 1.76 7.83
C PHE A 153 3.77 3.04 8.66
N ALA A 154 4.53 4.03 8.20
CA ALA A 154 4.38 5.44 8.55
C ALA A 154 4.74 5.79 10.01
N PHE A 155 5.46 4.94 10.72
CA PHE A 155 5.83 5.21 12.11
C PHE A 155 6.89 6.31 12.26
N ASP A 156 7.78 6.50 11.28
CA ASP A 156 8.72 7.62 11.30
C ASP A 156 8.02 8.93 10.93
N ASN A 157 7.11 8.88 9.96
CA ASN A 157 6.22 9.98 9.58
C ASN A 157 4.87 9.42 9.12
N HIS A 158 3.78 9.93 9.69
CA HIS A 158 2.37 9.51 9.51
C HIS A 158 1.78 9.72 8.09
N TYR A 159 2.58 9.58 7.04
CA TYR A 159 2.19 9.81 5.66
C TYR A 159 1.33 8.68 5.07
N GLY A 160 1.09 7.60 5.82
CA GLY A 160 0.24 6.50 5.37
C GLY A 160 0.85 5.68 4.23
N VAL A 161 0.08 4.76 3.66
CA VAL A 161 0.58 3.81 2.65
C VAL A 161 0.85 4.47 1.30
N LEU A 162 -0.08 5.29 0.80
CA LEU A 162 0.15 6.15 -0.35
C LEU A 162 0.19 7.60 0.10
N ASN A 163 1.25 8.31 -0.31
CA ASN A 163 1.36 9.73 -0.07
C ASN A 163 1.58 10.50 -1.37
N GLY A 164 0.70 11.44 -1.66
CA GLY A 164 0.93 12.41 -2.73
C GLY A 164 0.89 13.82 -2.15
N ALA A 165 1.79 14.67 -2.62
CA ALA A 165 1.86 16.06 -2.26
C ALA A 165 1.99 16.92 -3.52
N ALA A 166 1.51 18.17 -3.45
CA ALA A 166 1.62 19.17 -4.51
C ALA A 166 1.27 18.61 -5.91
N THR A 167 2.22 18.51 -6.82
CA THR A 167 2.02 18.04 -8.21
C THR A 167 2.24 16.54 -8.40
N GLY A 168 2.42 15.78 -7.33
CA GLY A 168 2.47 14.32 -7.35
C GLY A 168 1.07 13.73 -7.43
N ASN A 169 0.75 13.00 -8.51
CA ASN A 169 -0.62 12.57 -8.81
C ASN A 169 -0.79 11.08 -9.00
N PHE A 170 -1.87 10.57 -8.39
CA PHE A 170 -2.38 9.22 -8.59
C PHE A 170 -3.76 9.35 -9.24
N ILE A 171 -3.92 8.87 -10.48
CA ILE A 171 -5.19 9.04 -11.20
C ILE A 171 -6.21 8.00 -10.72
N ASN A 172 -5.81 6.72 -10.70
CA ASN A 172 -6.63 5.61 -10.24
C ASN A 172 -5.89 4.80 -9.16
N ILE A 173 -6.54 4.56 -8.03
CA ILE A 173 -5.99 3.82 -6.89
C ILE A 173 -6.89 2.62 -6.61
N LYS A 174 -6.30 1.43 -6.45
CA LYS A 174 -7.01 0.20 -6.13
C LYS A 174 -6.33 -0.55 -4.99
N PHE A 175 -7.10 -0.86 -3.96
CA PHE A 175 -6.81 -1.87 -2.96
C PHE A 175 -7.88 -2.94 -3.08
N ILE A 176 -7.51 -4.14 -3.51
CA ILE A 176 -8.45 -5.23 -3.77
C ILE A 176 -7.94 -6.49 -3.07
N ASN A 177 -8.79 -7.20 -2.34
CA ASN A 177 -8.44 -8.45 -1.67
C ASN A 177 -7.21 -8.31 -0.75
N THR A 178 -7.01 -7.13 -0.17
CA THR A 178 -5.74 -6.77 0.49
C THR A 178 -5.96 -6.58 1.98
N THR A 179 -5.00 -7.06 2.78
CA THR A 179 -4.96 -6.84 4.23
C THR A 179 -3.96 -5.76 4.58
N LEU A 180 -4.38 -4.79 5.39
CA LEU A 180 -3.54 -3.70 5.86
C LEU A 180 -3.61 -3.60 7.38
N TYR A 181 -2.47 -3.67 8.06
CA TYR A 181 -2.46 -3.54 9.51
C TYR A 181 -1.23 -2.86 10.10
N ASN A 182 -1.34 -2.39 11.34
CA ASN A 182 -0.28 -1.67 12.04
C ASN A 182 0.24 -0.47 11.21
N ILE A 183 -0.64 0.50 10.96
CA ILE A 183 -0.38 1.69 10.14
C ILE A 183 -0.56 2.93 11.02
N ARG A 184 0.50 3.72 11.20
CA ARG A 184 0.39 4.97 11.97
C ARG A 184 -0.53 5.99 11.30
N GLY A 185 -0.46 6.10 9.97
CA GLY A 185 -1.33 6.95 9.15
C GLY A 185 -2.57 6.23 8.62
N GLY A 186 -3.20 6.80 7.59
CA GLY A 186 -4.22 6.11 6.80
C GLY A 186 -3.62 5.30 5.64
N ILE A 187 -4.48 4.81 4.75
CA ILE A 187 -4.06 4.14 3.52
C ILE A 187 -3.75 5.12 2.40
N ILE A 188 -4.35 6.32 2.43
CA ILE A 188 -4.08 7.40 1.48
C ILE A 188 -3.97 8.71 2.25
N ASN A 189 -2.83 9.40 2.11
CA ASN A 189 -2.64 10.78 2.55
C ASN A 189 -2.31 11.65 1.33
N TYR A 190 -3.30 12.39 0.86
CA TYR A 190 -3.28 13.05 -0.42
C TYR A 190 -3.87 14.48 -0.36
N GLY A 191 -3.43 15.24 0.65
CA GLY A 191 -4.06 16.52 1.00
C GLY A 191 -3.97 17.65 -0.03
N ASN A 192 -2.99 17.62 -0.94
CA ASN A 192 -2.69 18.72 -1.88
C ASN A 192 -2.50 18.28 -3.34
N GLY A 193 -2.77 17.02 -3.66
CA GLY A 193 -2.68 16.55 -5.05
C GLY A 193 -3.84 17.03 -5.91
N ALA A 194 -3.78 16.72 -7.21
CA ALA A 194 -4.85 17.02 -8.15
C ALA A 194 -5.06 15.86 -9.14
N GLY A 195 -6.31 15.61 -9.51
CA GLY A 195 -6.61 14.71 -10.63
C GLY A 195 -6.74 13.22 -10.30
N CYS A 196 -6.99 12.85 -9.05
CA CYS A 196 -7.53 11.52 -8.79
C CYS A 196 -8.98 11.44 -9.28
N GLU A 197 -9.26 10.41 -10.06
CA GLU A 197 -10.57 10.16 -10.67
C GLU A 197 -11.27 8.94 -10.01
N SER A 198 -10.50 8.00 -9.47
CA SER A 198 -11.04 6.79 -8.88
C SER A 198 -10.20 6.24 -7.72
N VAL A 199 -10.86 5.95 -6.61
CA VAL A 199 -10.34 5.10 -5.54
C VAL A 199 -11.29 3.93 -5.35
N VAL A 200 -10.77 2.71 -5.43
CA VAL A 200 -11.50 1.47 -5.14
C VAL A 200 -10.82 0.77 -3.98
N VAL A 201 -11.58 0.49 -2.93
CA VAL A 201 -11.17 -0.29 -1.77
C VAL A 201 -12.19 -1.41 -1.61
N ASP A 202 -11.81 -2.62 -2.03
CA ASP A 202 -12.75 -3.72 -2.24
C ASP A 202 -12.23 -5.00 -1.63
N ASN A 203 -13.08 -5.73 -0.89
CA ASN A 203 -12.68 -6.97 -0.23
C ASN A 203 -11.40 -6.81 0.60
N CYS A 204 -11.30 -5.77 1.42
CA CYS A 204 -10.10 -5.50 2.23
C CYS A 204 -10.33 -5.74 3.72
N THR A 205 -9.28 -6.17 4.41
CA THR A 205 -9.24 -6.28 5.88
C THR A 205 -8.30 -5.22 6.43
N PHE A 206 -8.79 -4.41 7.37
CA PHE A 206 -8.02 -3.35 8.03
C PHE A 206 -7.99 -3.59 9.52
N ASN A 207 -6.84 -3.46 10.17
CA ASN A 207 -6.74 -3.43 11.63
C ASN A 207 -5.58 -2.55 12.07
N GLU A 208 -5.68 -1.90 13.22
CA GLU A 208 -4.66 -0.95 13.67
C GLU A 208 -4.28 0.05 12.55
N THR A 209 -5.28 0.65 11.91
CA THR A 209 -5.05 1.78 10.99
C THR A 209 -5.16 3.09 11.74
N THR A 210 -4.53 4.16 11.22
CA THR A 210 -4.55 5.50 11.83
C THR A 210 -4.01 5.57 13.26
N MET A 211 -3.06 4.72 13.63
CA MET A 211 -2.55 4.53 15.00
C MET A 211 -1.68 5.65 15.57
N ASP A 212 -1.76 6.87 15.02
CA ASP A 212 -0.98 8.00 15.52
C ASP A 212 -1.52 8.50 16.88
N THR A 213 -0.80 8.17 17.95
CA THR A 213 -1.15 8.61 19.30
C THR A 213 -1.01 10.13 19.49
N GLY A 214 -0.26 10.81 18.63
CA GLY A 214 -0.03 12.26 18.72
C GLY A 214 -1.04 13.12 17.96
N SER A 215 -1.86 12.56 17.07
CA SER A 215 -2.80 13.35 16.27
C SER A 215 -3.85 12.51 15.54
N SER A 216 -4.96 13.14 15.17
CA SER A 216 -6.05 12.50 14.45
C SER A 216 -5.72 12.34 12.96
N ARG A 217 -5.44 11.10 12.54
CA ARG A 217 -5.19 10.76 11.13
C ARG A 217 -6.46 10.25 10.47
N TYR A 218 -6.63 10.60 9.20
CA TYR A 218 -7.72 10.09 8.36
C TYR A 218 -7.33 8.75 7.78
N PHE A 219 -8.30 7.86 7.64
CA PHE A 219 -8.13 6.61 6.91
C PHE A 219 -7.82 6.88 5.42
N ILE A 220 -8.57 7.80 4.80
CA ILE A 220 -8.30 8.36 3.48
C ILE A 220 -8.41 9.89 3.58
N ASP A 221 -7.36 10.59 3.15
CA ASP A 221 -7.29 12.05 3.22
C ASP A 221 -7.09 12.69 1.85
N PHE A 222 -8.13 13.30 1.28
CA PHE A 222 -7.98 14.19 0.11
C PHE A 222 -7.89 15.67 0.50
N GLY A 223 -7.66 16.03 1.76
CA GLY A 223 -7.51 17.44 2.14
C GLY A 223 -8.78 18.27 1.96
N SER A 224 -8.65 19.58 2.17
CA SER A 224 -9.72 20.56 1.91
C SER A 224 -9.52 21.32 0.60
N ASN A 225 -8.29 21.32 0.06
CA ASN A 225 -7.88 22.14 -1.08
C ASN A 225 -7.55 21.29 -2.34
N ASN A 226 -7.71 19.97 -2.27
CA ASN A 226 -7.51 19.07 -3.40
C ASN A 226 -8.68 19.18 -4.38
N THR A 227 -8.35 19.20 -5.67
CA THR A 227 -9.30 19.39 -6.78
C THR A 227 -9.68 18.09 -7.48
N SER A 228 -9.27 16.94 -6.95
CA SER A 228 -9.68 15.61 -7.42
C SER A 228 -11.21 15.50 -7.44
N ALA A 229 -11.75 15.10 -8.59
CA ALA A 229 -13.17 15.02 -8.85
C ALA A 229 -13.46 13.66 -9.48
N GLY A 230 -14.05 12.77 -8.69
CA GLY A 230 -14.16 11.36 -9.02
C GLY A 230 -14.92 10.59 -7.94
N THR A 231 -14.71 9.29 -7.87
CA THR A 231 -15.39 8.42 -6.88
C THR A 231 -14.42 7.73 -5.94
N ILE A 232 -14.80 7.64 -4.67
CA ILE A 232 -14.22 6.74 -3.68
C ILE A 232 -15.28 5.67 -3.40
N ASN A 233 -15.00 4.42 -3.78
CA ASN A 233 -15.87 3.28 -3.50
C ASN A 233 -15.18 2.37 -2.49
N VAL A 234 -15.85 2.15 -1.35
CA VAL A 234 -15.43 1.19 -0.32
C VAL A 234 -16.48 0.09 -0.25
N SER A 235 -16.13 -1.12 -0.64
CA SER A 235 -17.04 -2.26 -0.69
C SER A 235 -16.47 -3.46 0.01
N ASP A 236 -17.34 -4.21 0.69
CA ASP A 236 -17.03 -5.56 1.17
C ASP A 236 -15.77 -5.62 2.06
N CYS A 237 -15.55 -4.58 2.87
CA CYS A 237 -14.38 -4.45 3.73
C CYS A 237 -14.70 -4.77 5.20
N ILE A 238 -13.69 -5.15 5.98
CA ILE A 238 -13.80 -5.27 7.44
C ILE A 238 -12.81 -4.33 8.11
N PHE A 239 -13.32 -3.46 8.99
CA PHE A 239 -12.56 -2.47 9.74
C PHE A 239 -12.42 -2.86 11.21
N GLY A 240 -11.20 -3.16 11.62
CA GLY A 240 -10.77 -3.48 12.97
C GLY A 240 -10.38 -2.24 13.79
N GLN A 241 -9.48 -2.43 14.74
CA GLN A 241 -9.06 -1.40 15.68
C GLN A 241 -8.49 -0.13 15.02
N THR A 242 -8.74 1.02 15.63
CA THR A 242 -7.97 2.27 15.43
C THR A 242 -7.66 2.91 16.79
N VAL A 243 -6.92 4.03 16.78
CA VAL A 243 -6.80 4.90 17.96
C VAL A 243 -8.12 5.65 18.23
N ASP A 244 -8.41 5.92 19.51
CA ASP A 244 -9.62 6.61 20.01
C ASP A 244 -9.84 8.06 19.53
N ARG A 245 -8.99 8.56 18.63
CA ARG A 245 -9.05 9.90 18.02
C ARG A 245 -8.92 9.89 16.51
N ALA A 246 -8.95 8.72 15.87
CA ALA A 246 -8.87 8.59 14.42
C ALA A 246 -10.01 9.33 13.70
N ASN A 247 -9.72 9.78 12.47
CA ASN A 247 -10.68 10.38 11.55
C ASN A 247 -11.08 9.36 10.49
N GLY A 248 -12.25 9.55 9.90
CA GLY A 248 -12.74 8.70 8.82
C GLY A 248 -12.15 9.05 7.45
N ILE A 249 -13.03 9.16 6.45
CA ILE A 249 -12.65 9.44 5.06
C ILE A 249 -12.99 10.89 4.75
N ARG A 250 -11.98 11.70 4.44
CA ARG A 250 -12.17 13.06 3.91
C ARG A 250 -12.09 12.99 2.38
N PRO A 251 -13.23 12.99 1.66
CA PRO A 251 -13.25 12.75 0.22
C PRO A 251 -12.87 13.99 -0.62
N GLY A 252 -12.73 15.16 -0.01
CA GLY A 252 -12.58 16.42 -0.75
C GLY A 252 -13.80 16.66 -1.64
N SER A 253 -13.58 16.80 -2.95
CA SER A 253 -14.64 16.96 -3.95
C SER A 253 -15.09 15.63 -4.59
N MET A 254 -14.54 14.49 -4.16
CA MET A 254 -14.93 13.17 -4.67
C MET A 254 -16.22 12.69 -4.02
N THR A 255 -16.96 11.81 -4.72
CA THR A 255 -18.16 11.16 -4.19
C THR A 255 -17.77 9.89 -3.45
N LEU A 256 -18.11 9.80 -2.16
CA LEU A 256 -17.90 8.59 -1.34
C LEU A 256 -19.13 7.68 -1.39
N THR A 257 -18.91 6.40 -1.71
CA THR A 257 -19.88 5.31 -1.55
C THR A 257 -19.29 4.22 -0.68
N VAL A 258 -20.09 3.70 0.27
CA VAL A 258 -19.72 2.60 1.15
C VAL A 258 -20.83 1.55 1.13
N SER A 259 -20.49 0.28 0.94
CA SER A 259 -21.45 -0.84 0.91
C SER A 259 -20.84 -2.14 1.41
N GLY A 260 -21.66 -3.07 1.90
CA GLY A 260 -21.25 -4.43 2.25
C GLY A 260 -20.12 -4.56 3.29
N SER A 261 -19.80 -3.45 3.98
CA SER A 261 -18.63 -3.35 4.85
C SER A 261 -19.03 -3.41 6.32
N TYR A 262 -18.11 -3.89 7.14
CA TYR A 262 -18.30 -4.15 8.56
C TYR A 262 -17.27 -3.42 9.41
N TYR A 263 -17.60 -3.14 10.67
CA TYR A 263 -16.64 -2.60 11.64
C TYR A 263 -16.78 -3.21 13.03
N THR A 264 -15.67 -3.36 13.74
CA THR A 264 -15.61 -3.87 15.11
C THR A 264 -15.84 -2.75 16.14
N THR A 265 -16.13 -3.08 17.39
CA THR A 265 -16.46 -2.06 18.43
C THR A 265 -15.29 -1.15 18.80
N ASP A 266 -14.07 -1.58 18.53
CA ASP A 266 -12.81 -0.83 18.69
C ASP A 266 -12.38 -0.07 17.42
N PHE A 267 -13.24 -0.03 16.39
CA PHE A 267 -13.08 0.89 15.26
C PHE A 267 -13.61 2.29 15.60
N TYR A 268 -12.71 3.26 15.60
CA TYR A 268 -13.00 4.68 15.80
C TYR A 268 -12.68 5.49 14.53
N ASP A 269 -13.62 6.35 14.12
CA ASP A 269 -13.48 7.29 12.98
C ASP A 269 -14.06 8.68 13.30
N GLY A 270 -14.34 8.93 14.59
CA GLY A 270 -15.33 9.90 15.06
C GLY A 270 -14.80 11.29 15.42
N THR A 271 -13.55 11.64 15.10
CA THR A 271 -13.08 13.02 15.29
C THR A 271 -13.47 13.93 14.10
N THR A 272 -13.37 13.47 12.86
CA THR A 272 -13.75 14.23 11.65
C THR A 272 -14.06 13.27 10.49
N ALA A 273 -15.05 13.63 9.68
CA ALA A 273 -15.51 12.90 8.49
C ALA A 273 -15.79 11.40 8.74
N PRO A 274 -16.61 11.05 9.76
CA PRO A 274 -16.93 9.65 10.06
C PRO A 274 -17.73 9.02 8.92
N PHE A 275 -17.46 7.74 8.65
CA PHE A 275 -18.11 6.94 7.61
C PHE A 275 -18.67 5.62 8.13
N LYS A 276 -18.39 5.22 9.38
CA LYS A 276 -18.86 3.94 9.94
C LYS A 276 -20.37 3.80 10.05
N HIS A 277 -21.09 4.91 10.07
CA HIS A 277 -22.56 4.90 10.02
C HIS A 277 -23.13 4.35 8.70
N LEU A 278 -22.28 4.18 7.67
CA LEU A 278 -22.62 3.56 6.39
C LEU A 278 -22.30 2.05 6.34
N MET A 279 -21.83 1.49 7.45
CA MET A 279 -21.36 0.10 7.57
C MET A 279 -22.20 -0.67 8.59
N THR A 280 -22.09 -2.01 8.57
CA THR A 280 -22.73 -2.89 9.54
C THR A 280 -21.83 -3.09 10.76
N ALA A 281 -22.39 -2.92 11.96
CA ALA A 281 -21.62 -3.08 13.20
C ALA A 281 -21.48 -4.56 13.58
N TYR A 282 -20.25 -5.01 13.82
CA TYR A 282 -19.98 -6.23 14.56
C TYR A 282 -20.00 -5.93 16.06
N SER A 283 -20.64 -6.79 16.86
CA SER A 283 -20.84 -6.53 18.29
C SER A 283 -19.59 -6.70 19.17
N GLY A 284 -18.54 -7.34 18.64
CA GLY A 284 -17.28 -7.57 19.34
C GLY A 284 -16.16 -6.60 18.91
N ALA A 285 -15.08 -6.58 19.69
CA ALA A 285 -13.83 -5.92 19.29
C ALA A 285 -13.09 -6.78 18.24
N SER A 286 -12.04 -6.23 17.62
CA SER A 286 -11.19 -6.95 16.65
C SER A 286 -10.66 -8.27 17.20
N THR A 287 -10.25 -8.31 18.47
CA THR A 287 -9.77 -9.53 19.17
C THR A 287 -10.86 -10.55 19.49
N ALA A 288 -12.13 -10.20 19.33
CA ALA A 288 -13.24 -11.15 19.38
C ALA A 288 -13.65 -11.64 17.98
N LEU A 289 -13.24 -10.95 16.92
CA LEU A 289 -13.52 -11.35 15.54
C LEU A 289 -12.43 -12.27 14.98
N TRP A 290 -11.18 -11.95 15.26
CA TRP A 290 -10.00 -12.59 14.69
C TRP A 290 -9.09 -13.23 15.74
N THR A 291 -8.30 -14.22 15.31
CA THR A 291 -7.40 -14.99 16.17
C THR A 291 -6.28 -14.16 16.78
N ASP A 292 -5.50 -13.43 15.97
CA ASP A 292 -4.44 -12.53 16.43
C ASP A 292 -4.26 -11.35 15.47
N PRO A 293 -5.18 -10.37 15.47
CA PRO A 293 -5.16 -9.28 14.50
C PRO A 293 -4.02 -8.27 14.70
N VAL A 294 -3.33 -8.28 15.86
CA VAL A 294 -2.11 -7.48 16.10
C VAL A 294 -0.90 -8.18 15.51
N GLY A 295 -0.81 -9.51 15.67
CA GLY A 295 0.21 -10.35 15.03
C GLY A 295 0.02 -10.53 13.52
N GLY A 296 -1.10 -10.08 12.96
CA GLY A 296 -1.42 -10.17 11.54
C GLY A 296 -2.13 -11.45 11.13
N ASP A 297 -2.68 -12.21 12.09
CA ASP A 297 -3.56 -13.36 11.83
C ASP A 297 -5.03 -12.93 11.91
N PHE A 298 -5.64 -12.79 10.74
CA PHE A 298 -7.04 -12.41 10.60
C PHE A 298 -7.96 -13.61 10.30
N THR A 299 -7.53 -14.83 10.60
CA THR A 299 -8.44 -15.99 10.61
C THR A 299 -9.60 -15.72 11.58
N PHE A 300 -10.81 -16.09 11.18
CA PHE A 300 -12.02 -15.78 11.96
C PHE A 300 -12.09 -16.64 13.22
N LEU A 301 -12.03 -15.98 14.38
CA LEU A 301 -12.31 -16.57 15.68
C LEU A 301 -13.82 -16.73 15.90
N ASP A 302 -14.61 -15.71 15.54
CA ASP A 302 -16.07 -15.82 15.49
C ASP A 302 -16.51 -16.40 14.15
N THR A 303 -16.72 -17.72 14.14
CA THR A 303 -17.19 -18.49 12.98
C THR A 303 -18.63 -18.21 12.58
N HIS A 304 -19.38 -17.41 13.35
CA HIS A 304 -20.75 -16.98 13.02
C HIS A 304 -20.82 -15.54 12.51
N PHE A 305 -19.68 -14.88 12.34
CA PHE A 305 -19.65 -13.54 11.78
C PHE A 305 -20.30 -13.52 10.39
N GLU A 306 -21.33 -12.69 10.22
CA GLU A 306 -22.17 -12.68 9.02
C GLU A 306 -21.42 -12.24 7.75
N GLY A 307 -20.29 -11.53 7.89
CA GLY A 307 -19.47 -11.08 6.78
C GLY A 307 -18.50 -12.13 6.23
N ILE A 308 -18.41 -13.33 6.82
CA ILE A 308 -17.55 -14.41 6.29
C ILE A 308 -18.00 -14.76 4.87
N GLY A 309 -17.06 -14.76 3.92
CA GLY A 309 -17.36 -15.06 2.51
C GLY A 309 -17.88 -13.89 1.69
N SER A 310 -18.30 -12.78 2.33
CA SER A 310 -18.85 -11.61 1.66
C SER A 310 -18.09 -10.32 1.92
N ALA A 311 -17.25 -10.25 2.96
CA ALA A 311 -16.43 -9.09 3.29
C ALA A 311 -15.05 -9.49 3.82
N GLY A 312 -14.10 -8.57 3.71
CA GLY A 312 -12.71 -8.77 4.10
C GLY A 312 -11.87 -9.38 2.99
N ALA A 313 -10.55 -9.40 3.22
CA ALA A 313 -9.62 -10.03 2.31
C ALA A 313 -9.84 -11.55 2.28
N PRO A 314 -9.97 -12.17 1.10
CA PRO A 314 -10.32 -13.59 0.98
C PRO A 314 -9.23 -14.53 1.47
N TYR A 315 -8.02 -14.03 1.71
CA TYR A 315 -6.90 -14.80 2.25
C TYR A 315 -7.22 -15.49 3.60
N TRP A 316 -8.18 -14.97 4.37
CA TRP A 316 -8.46 -15.39 5.75
C TRP A 316 -9.73 -16.25 5.93
N ILE A 317 -10.37 -16.66 4.84
CA ILE A 317 -11.67 -17.35 4.87
C ILE A 317 -11.52 -18.87 5.11
N ASP A 318 -10.32 -19.42 4.90
CA ASP A 318 -10.02 -20.85 5.00
C ASP A 318 -9.27 -21.23 6.29
#